data_AF-A0A961PMY0-F1
#
_entry.id   AF-A0A961PMY0-F1
#
_cell.length_a   1.000
_cell.length_b   1.000
_cell.length_c   1.000
_cell.angle_alpha   90.00
_cell.angle_beta   90.00
_cell.angle_gamma   90.00
#
_symmetry.space_group_name_H-M   'P 1'
#
loop_
_entity.id
_entity.type
_entity.pdbx_description
1 polymer ?
#
loop_
_entity_poly.entity_id
_entity_poly.type
_entity_poly.pdbx_seq_one_letter_code
_entity_poly.pdbx_strand_id
1 'polypeptide(L)'
;ARAIGVAQNALEVGMQYAEDRKQFGRALIQFPRVADKLAMMAVEIMVARQLTYFSAWQKDHDKRCDLEAGMAKLLGARVAWAAADNALQIHGGNGFALEYQISRILCDARILNIFEGAGEIQAQVIARRLLG
;
A
#
# COMPACT_ATOMS: atom_id res chain seq x y z
N ALA A 1 6.70 6.09 5.47
CA ALA A 1 6.52 7.07 4.36
C ALA A 1 6.57 6.42 2.97
N ARG A 2 7.71 5.89 2.48
CA ARG A 2 7.82 5.31 1.10
C ARG A 2 6.69 4.36 0.71
N ALA A 3 6.30 3.46 1.62
CA ALA A 3 5.21 2.52 1.36
C ALA A 3 3.88 3.19 1.00
N ILE A 4 3.53 4.31 1.66
CA ILE A 4 2.33 5.09 1.34
C ILE A 4 2.44 5.68 -0.07
N GLY A 5 3.62 6.17 -0.46
CA GLY A 5 3.85 6.68 -1.82
C GLY A 5 3.69 5.61 -2.90
N VAL A 6 4.24 4.41 -2.67
CA VAL A 6 4.07 3.25 -3.57
C VAL A 6 2.59 2.85 -3.65
N ALA A 7 1.90 2.77 -2.51
CA ALA A 7 0.47 2.43 -2.46
C ALA A 7 -0.40 3.47 -3.18
N GLN A 8 -0.11 4.77 -2.98
CA GLN A 8 -0.81 5.87 -3.64
C GLN A 8 -0.63 5.84 -5.16
N ASN A 9 0.60 5.58 -5.63
CA ASN A 9 0.87 5.41 -7.06
C ASN A 9 0.12 4.20 -7.65
N ALA A 10 0.09 3.07 -6.92
CA ALA A 10 -0.70 1.91 -7.33
C ALA A 10 -2.20 2.25 -7.46
N LEU A 11 -2.76 3.01 -6.51
CA LEU A 11 -4.15 3.48 -6.57
C LEU A 11 -4.40 4.36 -7.79
N GLU A 12 -3.55 5.35 -8.03
CA GLU A 12 -3.72 6.29 -9.15
C GLU A 12 -3.65 5.58 -10.51
N VAL A 13 -2.64 4.73 -10.71
CA VAL A 13 -2.50 3.95 -11.95
C VAL A 13 -3.65 2.95 -12.11
N GLY A 14 -4.06 2.29 -11.03
CA GLY A 14 -5.21 1.38 -11.03
C GLY A 14 -6.53 2.08 -11.37
N MET A 15 -6.76 3.27 -10.80
CA MET A 15 -7.97 4.07 -11.01
C MET A 15 -8.03 4.57 -12.46
N GLN A 16 -6.94 5.16 -12.96
CA GLN A 16 -6.87 5.64 -14.34
C GLN A 16 -7.17 4.52 -15.33
N TYR A 17 -6.52 3.35 -15.18
CA TYR A 17 -6.78 2.21 -16.05
C TYR A 17 -8.23 1.71 -15.96
N ALA A 18 -8.82 1.73 -14.76
CA ALA A 18 -10.20 1.31 -14.56
C ALA A 18 -11.21 2.24 -15.23
N GLU A 19 -10.92 3.54 -15.32
CA GLU A 19 -11.75 4.54 -16.00
C GLU A 19 -11.62 4.43 -17.52
N ASP A 20 -10.39 4.27 -18.03
CA ASP A 20 -10.11 4.26 -19.47
C ASP A 20 -10.50 2.94 -20.14
N ARG A 21 -10.25 1.80 -19.47
CA ARG A 21 -10.46 0.48 -20.06
C ARG A 21 -11.95 0.13 -20.08
N LYS A 22 -12.47 -0.19 -21.26
CA LYS A 22 -13.84 -0.68 -21.44
C LYS A 22 -13.89 -2.18 -21.69
N GLN A 23 -14.80 -2.86 -21.00
CA GLN A 23 -15.15 -4.25 -21.27
C GLN A 23 -16.63 -4.50 -20.98
N PHE A 24 -17.25 -5.42 -21.73
CA PHE A 24 -18.69 -5.65 -21.65
C PHE A 24 -19.52 -4.34 -21.78
N GLY A 25 -19.08 -3.44 -22.68
CA GLY A 25 -19.80 -2.20 -23.00
C GLY A 25 -19.63 -1.03 -22.02
N ARG A 26 -18.84 -1.16 -20.93
CA ARG A 26 -18.64 -0.08 -19.95
C ARG A 26 -17.23 -0.05 -19.36
N ALA A 27 -16.88 1.05 -18.70
CA ALA A 27 -15.59 1.19 -18.02
C ALA A 27 -15.43 0.14 -16.91
N LEU A 28 -14.21 -0.35 -16.67
CA LEU A 28 -13.95 -1.35 -15.65
C LEU A 28 -14.33 -0.88 -14.25
N ILE A 29 -14.19 0.42 -13.95
CA ILE A 29 -14.56 1.01 -12.66
C ILE A 29 -16.04 0.81 -12.31
N GLN A 30 -16.91 0.56 -13.29
CA GLN A 30 -18.35 0.34 -13.07
C GLN A 30 -18.69 -1.08 -12.57
N PHE A 31 -17.71 -1.99 -12.51
CA PHE A 31 -17.92 -3.33 -11.93
C PHE A 31 -17.51 -3.32 -10.46
N PRO A 32 -18.35 -3.82 -9.52
CA PRO A 32 -18.05 -3.80 -8.09
C PRO A 32 -16.70 -4.42 -7.74
N ARG A 33 -16.32 -5.54 -8.39
CA ARG A 33 -15.03 -6.20 -8.14
C ARG A 33 -13.79 -5.37 -8.46
N VAL A 34 -13.94 -4.27 -9.21
CA VAL A 34 -12.91 -3.26 -9.50
C VAL A 34 -13.08 -2.08 -8.54
N ALA A 35 -14.28 -1.51 -8.44
CA ALA A 35 -14.55 -0.37 -7.54
C ALA A 35 -14.21 -0.68 -6.07
N ASP A 36 -14.56 -1.87 -5.58
CA ASP A 36 -14.30 -2.32 -4.21
C ASP A 36 -12.79 -2.39 -3.92
N LYS A 37 -11.97 -2.75 -4.91
CA LYS A 37 -10.50 -2.75 -4.77
C LYS A 37 -9.99 -1.33 -4.56
N LEU A 38 -10.41 -0.41 -5.43
CA LEU A 38 -10.02 1.01 -5.36
C LEU A 38 -10.49 1.64 -4.03
N ALA A 39 -11.70 1.32 -3.60
CA ALA A 39 -12.25 1.77 -2.33
C ALA A 39 -11.40 1.29 -1.14
N MET A 40 -11.09 -0.01 -1.08
CA MET A 40 -10.26 -0.56 0.00
C MET A 40 -8.83 -0.02 -0.03
N MET A 41 -8.24 0.16 -1.22
CA MET A 41 -6.95 0.82 -1.36
C MET A 41 -6.96 2.22 -0.76
N ALA A 42 -7.96 3.05 -1.09
CA ALA A 42 -8.07 4.40 -0.55
C ALA A 42 -8.21 4.41 0.99
N VAL A 43 -9.05 3.52 1.54
CA VAL A 43 -9.25 3.37 3.00
C VAL A 43 -7.94 2.98 3.68
N GLU A 44 -7.29 1.91 3.22
CA GLU A 44 -6.08 1.38 3.84
C GLU A 44 -4.90 2.35 3.71
N ILE A 45 -4.76 3.05 2.59
CA ILE A 45 -3.76 4.10 2.38
C ILE A 45 -3.96 5.22 3.39
N MET A 46 -5.20 5.67 3.61
CA MET A 46 -5.47 6.72 4.59
C MET A 46 -5.13 6.26 6.01
N VAL A 47 -5.48 5.03 6.39
CA VAL A 47 -5.14 4.46 7.70
C VAL A 47 -3.62 4.41 7.90
N ALA A 48 -2.88 3.86 6.93
CA ALA A 48 -1.42 3.79 7.00
C ALA A 48 -0.76 5.18 7.03
N ARG A 49 -1.34 6.15 6.31
CA ARG A 49 -0.91 7.55 6.30
C ARG A 49 -1.05 8.19 7.67
N GLN A 50 -2.22 8.06 8.30
CA GLN A 50 -2.45 8.61 9.64
C GLN A 50 -1.52 7.98 10.68
N LEU A 51 -1.30 6.66 10.62
CA LEU A 51 -0.37 5.99 11.54
C LEU A 51 1.09 6.47 11.35
N THR A 52 1.49 6.75 10.11
CA THR A 52 2.80 7.34 9.81
C THR A 52 2.90 8.79 10.29
N TYR A 53 1.86 9.59 10.12
CA TYR A 53 1.86 10.97 10.62
C TYR A 53 1.83 11.03 12.13
N PHE A 54 1.14 10.10 12.79
CA PHE A 54 1.17 10.00 14.23
C PHE A 54 2.58 9.69 14.75
N SER A 55 3.29 8.72 14.15
CA SER A 55 4.67 8.44 14.58
C SER A 55 5.62 9.61 14.34
N ALA A 56 5.46 10.33 13.22
CA ALA A 56 6.21 11.56 12.94
C ALA A 56 5.89 12.66 13.96
N TRP A 57 4.61 12.87 14.26
CA TRP A 57 4.17 13.86 15.26
C TRP A 57 4.77 13.60 16.64
N GLN A 58 4.78 12.33 17.08
CA GLN A 58 5.41 11.94 18.33
C GLN A 58 6.92 12.26 18.31
N LYS A 59 7.58 11.99 17.18
CA LYS A 59 9.01 12.29 16.99
C LYS A 59 9.29 13.79 17.04
N ASP A 60 8.46 14.62 16.40
CA ASP A 60 8.58 16.09 16.38
C ASP A 60 8.40 16.72 17.77
N HIS A 61 7.72 16.02 18.69
CA HIS A 61 7.52 16.43 20.08
C HIS A 61 8.48 15.75 21.06
N ASP A 62 9.60 15.22 20.56
CA ASP A 62 10.62 14.50 21.35
C ASP A 62 10.08 13.33 22.19
N LYS A 63 8.91 12.80 21.81
CA LYS A 63 8.34 11.61 22.44
C LYS A 63 8.95 10.37 21.82
N ARG A 64 9.19 9.37 22.66
CA ARG A 64 9.58 8.04 22.18
C ARG A 64 8.47 7.47 21.29
N CYS A 65 8.83 7.05 20.08
CA CYS A 65 7.88 6.69 19.03
C CYS A 65 8.26 5.38 18.28
N ASP A 66 9.11 4.53 18.88
CA ASP A 66 9.61 3.31 18.23
C ASP A 66 8.50 2.28 17.97
N LEU A 67 7.49 2.22 18.86
CA LEU A 67 6.34 1.34 18.70
C LEU A 67 5.46 1.79 17.52
N GLU A 68 5.08 3.07 17.50
CA GLU A 68 4.24 3.69 16.48
C GLU A 68 4.91 3.64 15.11
N ALA A 69 6.22 3.90 15.05
CA ALA A 69 6.99 3.81 13.82
C ALA A 69 7.07 2.36 13.30
N GLY A 70 7.26 1.37 14.19
CA GLY A 70 7.22 -0.05 13.84
C GLY A 70 5.86 -0.48 13.29
N MET A 71 4.77 -0.08 13.95
CA MET A 71 3.40 -0.34 13.48
C MET A 71 3.13 0.31 12.11
N ALA A 72 3.55 1.57 11.93
CA ALA A 72 3.42 2.29 10.66
C ALA A 72 4.17 1.59 9.52
N LYS A 73 5.39 1.10 9.79
CA LYS A 73 6.18 0.34 8.82
C LYS A 73 5.50 -0.96 8.43
N LEU A 74 5.10 -1.75 9.43
CA LEU A 74 4.50 -3.06 9.23
C LEU A 74 3.20 -2.98 8.44
N LEU A 75 2.28 -2.10 8.86
CA LEU A 75 1.01 -1.91 8.16
C LEU A 75 1.23 -1.30 6.77
N GLY A 76 2.05 -0.25 6.68
CA GLY A 76 2.29 0.44 5.42
C GLY A 76 2.84 -0.47 4.33
N ALA A 77 3.77 -1.36 4.65
CA ALA A 77 4.32 -2.34 3.71
C ALA A 77 3.25 -3.30 3.19
N ARG A 78 2.37 -3.82 4.07
CA ARG A 78 1.26 -4.69 3.69
C ARG A 78 0.25 -3.97 2.78
N VAL A 79 -0.10 -2.73 3.13
CA VAL A 79 -1.02 -1.89 2.35
C VAL A 79 -0.46 -1.61 0.96
N ALA A 80 0.82 -1.28 0.85
CA ALA A 80 1.47 -1.05 -0.44
C ALA A 80 1.46 -2.30 -1.32
N TRP A 81 1.76 -3.47 -0.75
CA TRP A 81 1.70 -4.74 -1.47
C TRP A 81 0.28 -5.04 -1.97
N ALA A 82 -0.72 -4.97 -1.09
CA ALA A 82 -2.11 -5.23 -1.45
C ALA A 82 -2.65 -4.24 -2.51
N ALA A 83 -2.25 -2.98 -2.42
CA ALA A 83 -2.59 -1.96 -3.41
C ALA A 83 -1.98 -2.29 -4.78
N ALA A 84 -0.68 -2.61 -4.83
CA ALA A 84 -0.01 -2.96 -6.08
C ALA A 84 -0.58 -4.23 -6.71
N ASP A 85 -0.84 -5.27 -5.93
CA ASP A 85 -1.44 -6.53 -6.38
C ASP A 85 -2.85 -6.30 -6.98
N ASN A 86 -3.71 -5.58 -6.26
CA ASN A 86 -5.05 -5.26 -6.74
C ASN A 86 -5.05 -4.37 -7.99
N ALA A 87 -4.16 -3.37 -8.04
CA ALA A 87 -4.03 -2.54 -9.24
C ALA A 87 -3.52 -3.34 -10.44
N LEU A 88 -2.59 -4.28 -10.24
CA LEU A 88 -2.17 -5.21 -11.31
C LEU A 88 -3.35 -6.08 -11.76
N GLN A 89 -4.14 -6.59 -10.82
CA GLN A 89 -5.34 -7.39 -11.12
C GLN A 89 -6.37 -6.60 -11.94
N ILE A 90 -6.51 -5.29 -11.73
CA ILE A 90 -7.37 -4.40 -12.53
C ILE A 90 -6.85 -4.30 -13.97
N HIS A 91 -5.53 -4.31 -14.17
CA HIS A 91 -4.92 -4.29 -15.50
C HIS A 91 -5.07 -5.62 -16.25
N GLY A 92 -5.28 -6.73 -15.53
CA GLY A 92 -5.32 -8.07 -16.11
C GLY A 92 -3.97 -8.45 -16.72
N GLY A 93 -3.98 -9.08 -17.90
CA GLY A 93 -2.75 -9.49 -18.58
C GLY A 93 -1.78 -8.34 -18.85
N ASN A 94 -2.30 -7.14 -19.13
CA ASN A 94 -1.49 -5.95 -19.38
C ASN A 94 -0.67 -5.53 -18.14
N GLY A 95 -1.12 -5.89 -16.94
CA GLY A 95 -0.41 -5.57 -15.70
C GLY A 95 0.96 -6.25 -15.59
N PHE A 96 1.23 -7.28 -16.39
CA PHE A 96 2.54 -7.96 -16.48
C PHE A 96 3.45 -7.40 -17.57
N ALA A 97 2.92 -6.54 -18.45
CA ALA A 97 3.72 -5.91 -19.50
C ALA A 97 4.52 -4.73 -18.93
N LEU A 98 5.80 -4.64 -19.30
CA LEU A 98 6.71 -3.60 -18.81
C LEU A 98 6.33 -2.18 -19.26
N GLU A 99 5.49 -2.06 -20.29
CA GLU A 99 4.93 -0.78 -20.74
C GLU A 99 3.96 -0.17 -19.71
N TYR A 100 3.30 -1.01 -18.89
CA TYR A 100 2.44 -0.54 -17.80
C TYR A 100 3.25 -0.44 -16.51
N GLN A 101 3.24 0.76 -15.93
CA GLN A 101 3.97 1.09 -14.71
C GLN A 101 3.67 0.15 -13.53
N ILE A 102 2.47 -0.44 -13.50
CA ILE A 102 2.03 -1.31 -12.41
C ILE A 102 2.91 -2.56 -12.23
N SER A 103 3.52 -3.07 -13.32
CA SER A 103 4.47 -4.19 -13.28
C SER A 103 5.69 -3.87 -12.40
N ARG A 104 6.24 -2.66 -12.54
CA ARG A 104 7.34 -2.14 -11.72
C ARG A 104 6.89 -1.89 -10.29
N ILE A 105 5.73 -1.24 -10.11
CA ILE A 105 5.18 -0.91 -8.78
C ILE A 105 4.99 -2.17 -7.94
N LEU A 106 4.56 -3.30 -8.53
CA LEU A 106 4.44 -4.57 -7.82
C LEU A 106 5.77 -5.00 -7.20
N CYS A 107 6.86 -4.95 -7.97
CA CYS A 107 8.20 -5.27 -7.48
C CYS A 107 8.66 -4.31 -6.39
N ASP A 108 8.46 -3.00 -6.60
CA ASP A 108 8.80 -1.95 -5.63
C ASP A 108 8.04 -2.13 -4.31
N ALA A 109 6.77 -2.57 -4.38
CA ALA A 109 5.96 -2.83 -3.19
C ALA A 109 6.46 -4.06 -2.41
N ARG A 110 6.93 -5.10 -3.11
CA ARG A 110 7.29 -6.38 -2.48
C ARG A 110 8.47 -6.27 -1.52
N ILE A 111 9.43 -5.40 -1.82
CA ILE A 111 10.64 -5.22 -1.00
C ILE A 111 10.35 -4.50 0.32
N LEU A 112 9.21 -3.81 0.43
CA LEU A 112 8.90 -2.93 1.57
C LEU A 112 8.78 -3.67 2.91
N ASN A 113 8.43 -4.95 2.88
CA ASN A 113 8.36 -5.79 4.07
C ASN A 113 9.66 -6.56 4.35
N ILE A 114 10.73 -6.30 3.59
CA ILE A 114 12.01 -7.02 3.68
C ILE A 114 13.12 -6.06 4.09
N PHE A 115 13.32 -4.99 3.31
CA PHE A 115 14.37 -4.03 3.59
C PHE A 115 14.03 -3.15 4.82
N GLU A 116 15.08 -2.62 5.47
CA GLU A 116 15.00 -1.94 6.77
C GLU A 116 14.35 -2.80 7.87
N GLY A 117 14.59 -4.11 7.79
CA GLY A 117 14.12 -5.11 8.74
C GLY A 117 12.85 -5.80 8.26
N ALA A 118 12.87 -7.13 8.24
CA ALA A 118 11.73 -7.94 7.84
C ALA A 118 10.49 -7.65 8.70
N GLY A 119 9.29 -7.83 8.14
CA GLY A 119 8.03 -7.64 8.85
C GLY A 119 7.92 -8.46 10.12
N GLU A 120 8.49 -9.66 10.12
CA GLU A 120 8.53 -10.58 11.26
C GLU A 120 9.35 -10.00 12.41
N ILE A 121 10.48 -9.35 12.10
CA ILE A 121 11.31 -8.67 13.10
C ILE A 121 10.58 -7.45 13.66
N GLN A 122 9.88 -6.68 12.81
CA GLN A 122 9.06 -5.55 13.26
C GLN A 122 7.94 -6.02 14.20
N ALA A 123 7.24 -7.10 13.84
CA ALA A 123 6.21 -7.70 14.68
C ALA A 123 6.78 -8.19 16.03
N GLN A 124 7.97 -8.80 16.02
CA GLN A 124 8.64 -9.24 17.25
C GLN A 124 9.03 -8.06 18.15
N VAL A 125 9.52 -6.96 17.59
CA VAL A 125 9.85 -5.74 18.35
C VAL A 125 8.59 -5.14 18.96
N ILE A 126 7.50 -5.02 18.19
CA ILE A 126 6.21 -4.54 18.70
C ILE A 126 5.72 -5.44 19.85
N ALA A 127 5.72 -6.77 19.64
CA ALA A 127 5.28 -7.73 20.64
C ALA A 127 6.10 -7.63 21.93
N ARG A 128 7.43 -7.52 21.84
CA ARG A 128 8.29 -7.35 23.01
C ARG A 128 7.92 -6.08 23.78
N ARG A 129 7.72 -4.96 23.10
CA ARG A 129 7.41 -3.66 23.75
C ARG A 129 6.00 -3.60 24.34
N LEU A 130 5.06 -4.38 23.82
CA LEU A 130 3.73 -4.53 24.41
C LEU A 130 3.74 -5.42 25.67
N LEU A 131 4.72 -6.31 25.80
CA LEU A 131 4.84 -7.26 26.90
C LEU A 131 5.93 -6.87 27.94
N GLY A 132 6.84 -5.94 27.62
CA GLY A 132 7.96 -5.48 28.45
C GLY A 132 9.10 -4.87 27.64
#